data_AF-A0A3C0IUP1-F1
#
_entry.id   AF-A0A3C0IUP1-F1
#
_cell.length_a   1.000
_cell.length_b   1.000
_cell.length_c   1.000
_cell.angle_alpha   90.00
_cell.angle_beta   90.00
_cell.angle_gamma   90.00
#
_symmetry.space_group_name_H-M   'P 1'
#
loop_
_entity.id
_entity.type
_entity.pdbx_description
1 polymer ?
#
loop_
_entity_poly.entity_id
_entity_poly.type
_entity_poly.pdbx_seq_one_letter_code
_entity_poly.pdbx_strand_id
1 'polypeptide(L)' 'EYGEMGGYTAESDAASLLSDLGVKEEYHHSLMKDIPSNLKLRVLLAQALFGNPDILLLDEPTNGLDIET' A
#
# COMPACT_ATOMS: atom_id res chain seq x y z
N GLU A 1 -11.27 -23.89 -1.22
CA GLU A 1 -11.01 -22.94 -0.11
C GLU A 1 -10.24 -21.65 -0.45
N TYR A 2 -9.33 -21.55 -1.44
CA TYR A 2 -8.63 -20.27 -1.78
C TYR A 2 -9.08 -19.60 -3.10
N GLY A 3 -9.89 -20.28 -3.90
CA GLY A 3 -10.34 -19.77 -5.21
C GLY A 3 -11.61 -18.91 -5.16
N GLU A 4 -12.38 -18.95 -4.07
CA GLU A 4 -13.70 -18.29 -4.00
C GLU A 4 -13.67 -16.85 -3.45
N MET A 5 -12.53 -16.36 -2.96
CA MET A 5 -12.35 -14.96 -2.49
C MET A 5 -11.29 -14.21 -3.28
N GLY A 6 -11.39 -14.15 -4.62
CA GLY A 6 -10.56 -13.23 -5.42
C GLY A 6 -9.04 -13.48 -5.36
N GLY A 7 -8.57 -14.65 -4.91
CA GLY A 7 -7.14 -14.93 -4.75
C GLY A 7 -6.32 -14.84 -6.04
N TYR A 8 -6.95 -14.96 -7.20
CA TYR A 8 -6.31 -14.75 -8.51
C TYR A 8 -6.09 -13.26 -8.85
N THR A 9 -6.89 -12.36 -8.29
CA THR A 9 -6.78 -10.91 -8.54
C THR A 9 -6.01 -10.19 -7.46
N ALA A 10 -5.86 -10.77 -6.27
CA ALA A 10 -5.24 -10.14 -5.11
C ALA A 10 -3.88 -9.48 -5.39
N GLU A 11 -3.01 -10.13 -6.18
CA GLU A 11 -1.72 -9.57 -6.56
C GLU A 11 -1.87 -8.36 -7.51
N SER A 12 -2.78 -8.44 -8.46
CA SER A 12 -3.09 -7.33 -9.38
C SER A 12 -3.76 -6.17 -8.66
N ASP A 13 -4.66 -6.45 -7.73
CA ASP A 13 -5.36 -5.46 -6.91
C ASP A 13 -4.37 -4.73 -5.98
N ALA A 14 -3.43 -5.48 -5.39
CA ALA A 14 -2.38 -4.90 -4.54
C ALA A 14 -1.43 -4.02 -5.36
N ALA A 15 -1.03 -4.48 -6.55
CA ALA A 15 -0.18 -3.71 -7.46
C ALA A 15 -0.86 -2.42 -7.92
N SER A 16 -2.17 -2.47 -8.25
CA SER A 16 -2.95 -1.30 -8.62
C SER A 16 -3.03 -0.31 -7.45
N LEU A 17 -3.39 -0.78 -6.26
CA LEU A 17 -3.53 0.07 -5.07
C LEU A 17 -2.20 0.75 -4.68
N LEU A 18 -1.09 0.02 -4.74
CA LEU A 18 0.25 0.58 -4.53
C LEU A 18 0.56 1.67 -5.55
N SER A 19 0.24 1.43 -6.83
CA SER A 19 0.47 2.38 -7.92
C SER A 19 -0.39 3.64 -7.77
N ASP A 20 -1.65 3.50 -7.37
CA ASP A 20 -2.58 4.61 -7.11
C ASP A 20 -2.08 5.50 -5.95
N LEU A 21 -1.40 4.90 -4.97
CA LEU A 21 -0.75 5.61 -3.88
C LEU A 21 0.64 6.16 -4.26
N GLY A 22 1.08 5.97 -5.51
CA GLY A 22 2.34 6.48 -6.05
C GLY A 22 3.57 5.63 -5.70
N VAL A 23 3.38 4.37 -5.27
CA VAL A 23 4.45 3.39 -5.10
C VAL A 23 4.68 2.69 -6.44
N LYS A 24 5.79 3.05 -7.10
CA LYS A 24 6.16 2.51 -8.41
C LYS A 24 6.39 0.99 -8.36
N GLU A 25 6.16 0.33 -9.50
CA GLU A 25 6.33 -1.12 -9.69
C GLU A 25 7.72 -1.64 -9.29
N GLU A 26 8.77 -0.83 -9.45
CA GLU A 26 10.14 -1.18 -9.04
C GLU A 26 10.24 -1.52 -7.53
N TYR A 27 9.32 -1.01 -6.71
CA TYR A 27 9.27 -1.26 -5.27
C TYR A 27 8.32 -2.40 -4.87
N HIS A 28 7.49 -2.93 -5.76
CA HIS A 28 6.43 -3.90 -5.39
C HIS A 28 6.98 -5.19 -4.79
N HIS A 29 8.17 -5.61 -5.21
CA HIS A 29 8.85 -6.79 -4.66
C HIS A 29 10.03 -6.45 -3.73
N SER A 30 10.22 -5.16 -3.40
CA SER A 30 11.26 -4.72 -2.48
C SER A 30 10.87 -5.04 -1.04
N LEU A 31 11.86 -5.36 -0.19
CA LEU A 31 11.61 -5.51 1.23
C LEU A 31 11.36 -4.14 1.87
N MET A 32 10.51 -4.07 2.90
CA MET A 32 10.21 -2.82 3.62
C MET A 32 11.44 -2.10 4.20
N LYS A 33 12.53 -2.82 4.47
CA LYS A 33 13.79 -2.20 4.91
C LYS A 33 14.50 -1.43 3.79
N ASP A 34 14.29 -1.83 2.53
CA ASP A 34 14.97 -1.31 1.34
C ASP A 34 14.13 -0.23 0.62
N ILE A 35 12.85 -0.05 1.00
CA ILE A 35 11.98 1.00 0.47
C ILE A 35 12.35 2.37 1.07
N PRO A 36 12.39 3.45 0.28
CA PRO A 36 12.57 4.82 0.78
C PRO A 36 11.56 5.18 1.88
N SER A 37 12.01 5.85 2.94
CA SER A 37 11.18 6.15 4.12
C SER A 37 9.88 6.90 3.78
N ASN A 38 9.92 7.81 2.81
CA ASN A 38 8.76 8.57 2.32
C ASN A 38 7.72 7.72 1.57
N LEU A 39 8.10 6.55 1.07
CA LEU A 39 7.19 5.59 0.43
C LEU A 39 6.65 4.55 1.43
N LYS A 40 7.31 4.31 2.56
CA LYS A 40 6.87 3.31 3.55
C LYS A 40 5.47 3.58 4.09
N LEU A 41 5.14 4.86 4.35
CA LEU A 41 3.81 5.22 4.80
C LEU A 41 2.73 4.91 3.75
N ARG A 42 3.02 5.13 2.47
CA ARG A 42 2.12 4.77 1.36
C ARG A 42 1.92 3.26 1.26
N VAL A 43 2.98 2.46 1.47
CA VAL A 43 2.87 1.00 1.50
C VAL A 43 2.01 0.53 2.68
N LEU A 44 2.20 1.10 3.87
CA LEU A 44 1.37 0.77 5.05
C LEU A 44 -0.09 1.19 4.86
N LEU A 45 -0.33 2.33 4.20
CA LEU A 45 -1.68 2.78 3.87
C LEU A 45 -2.34 1.84 2.85
N ALA A 46 -1.61 1.40 1.81
CA ALA A 46 -2.08 0.40 0.86
C ALA A 46 -2.49 -0.89 1.59
N GLN A 47 -1.66 -1.38 2.51
CA GLN A 47 -1.93 -2.56 3.32
C GLN A 47 -3.21 -2.42 4.15
N ALA A 48 -3.42 -1.26 4.77
CA ALA A 48 -4.63 -1.01 5.57
C ALA A 48 -5.89 -0.95 4.69
N LEU A 49 -5.79 -0.41 3.47
CA LEU A 49 -6.90 -0.26 2.54
C LEU A 49 -7.25 -1.55 1.77
N PHE A 50 -6.29 -2.46 1.58
CA PHE A 50 -6.47 -3.68 0.77
C PHE A 50 -7.64 -4.56 1.23
N GLY A 51 -7.96 -4.53 2.53
CA GLY A 51 -9.11 -5.24 3.09
C GLY A 51 -10.47 -4.55 2.91
N ASN A 52 -10.54 -3.43 2.18
CA ASN A 52 -11.71 -2.56 2.06
C ASN A 52 -12.38 -2.26 3.41
N PRO A 53 -11.65 -1.68 4.39
CA PRO A 53 -12.19 -1.44 5.71
C PRO A 53 -13.30 -0.37 5.69
N ASP A 54 -14.35 -0.56 6.49
CA ASP A 54 -15.39 0.45 6.69
C ASP A 54 -14.88 1.68 7.46
N ILE A 55 -13.92 1.47 8.38
CA ILE A 55 -13.33 2.51 9.23
C ILE A 55 -11.82 2.32 9.26
N LEU A 56 -11.09 3.40 8.97
CA LEU A 56 -9.64 3.47 9.07
C LEU A 56 -9.25 4.46 10.17
N LEU A 57 -8.52 3.98 11.19
CA LEU A 57 -7.94 4.82 12.24
C LEU A 57 -6.46 5.05 11.93
N LEU A 58 -6.09 6.32 11.82
CA LEU A 58 -4.73 6.75 11.56
C LEU A 58 -4.28 7.64 12.71
N ASP A 59 -3.11 7.35 13.27
CA ASP A 59 -2.48 8.22 14.25
C ASP A 59 -1.41 9.06 13.55
N GLU A 60 -1.53 10.39 13.63
CA GLU A 60 -0.64 11.37 12.98
C GLU A 60 -0.28 11.03 11.51
N PRO A 61 -1.27 10.88 10.61
CA PRO A 61 -1.07 10.32 9.27
C PRO A 61 -0.17 11.16 8.36
N THR A 62 0.13 12.40 8.71
CA THR A 62 0.93 13.32 7.90
C THR A 62 2.43 13.26 8.20
N ASN A 63 2.86 12.57 9.26
CA ASN A 63 4.27 12.45 9.61
C ASN A 63 5.02 11.62 8.55
N GLY A 64 5.95 12.26 7.82
CA GLY A 64 6.73 11.62 6.74
C GLY A 64 6.09 11.70 5.36
N LEU A 65 4.93 12.36 5.22
CA LEU A 65 4.39 12.86 3.97
C LEU A 65 4.86 14.31 3.75
N ASP A 66 6.17 14.55 3.76
CA ASP A 66 6.68 15.80 3.19
C ASP A 66 6.55 15.69 1.67
N ILE A 67 5.43 16.19 1.18
CA ILE A 67 5.16 16.40 -0.24
C ILE A 67 5.82 17.74 -0.56
N GLU A 68 7.09 17.74 -0.95
CA GLU A 68 7.67 18.91 -1.62
C GLU A 68 6.88 19.13 -2.92
N THR A 69 6.12 20.22 -2.97
CA THR A 69 5.41 20.74 -4.15
C THR A 69 6.37 21.30 -5.18
#